data_AF-A0A3D6DYQ3-F1
#
_entry.id   AF-A0A3D6DYQ3-F1
#
_cell.length_a   1.000
_cell.length_b   1.000
_cell.length_c   1.000
_cell.angle_alpha   90.00
_cell.angle_beta   90.00
_cell.angle_gamma   90.00
#
_symmetry.space_group_name_H-M   'P 1'
#
loop_
_entity.id
_entity.type
_entity.pdbx_description
1 polymer ?
#
loop_
_entity_poly.entity_id
_entity_poly.type
_entity_poly.pdbx_seq_one_letter_code
_entity_poly.pdbx_strand_id
1 'polypeptide(L)'
;MKDRLSGQLDLTSLLDPSTAPMLIKSLVLQGDEVARDADSACVVIGSPSFRDESVAGASRSAGFATALLKAWRKSGAEVAARIRGSYALAIVDTTRACVFLAVDRFAIETLCYRTDGKTLAFSDRADCVQGRGDELDPQAIFDYLY
;
A
#
# COMPACT_ATOMS: atom_id res chain seq x y z
N MET A 1 19.03 4.73 7.98
CA MET A 1 17.70 4.86 8.61
C MET A 1 16.86 3.67 8.17
N LYS A 2 15.93 3.19 9.00
CA LYS A 2 15.01 2.12 8.62
C LYS A 2 13.82 2.69 7.86
N ASP A 3 13.28 1.90 6.95
CA ASP A 3 12.00 2.14 6.29
C ASP A 3 10.84 2.16 7.30
N ARG A 4 9.87 3.06 7.11
CA ARG A 4 8.65 3.09 7.92
C ARG A 4 7.55 2.27 7.28
N LEU A 5 7.52 2.24 5.94
CA LEU A 5 6.58 1.47 5.15
C LEU A 5 7.34 0.41 4.37
N SER A 6 6.91 -0.84 4.43
CA SER A 6 7.35 -1.85 3.45
C SER A 6 6.44 -3.06 3.35
N GLY A 7 6.56 -3.75 2.22
CA GLY A 7 5.90 -5.02 1.97
C GLY A 7 6.42 -5.68 0.70
N GLN A 8 6.26 -7.00 0.66
CA GLN A 8 6.54 -7.80 -0.52
C GLN A 8 5.47 -8.87 -0.68
N LEU A 9 5.04 -9.08 -1.93
CA LEU A 9 4.06 -10.09 -2.28
C LEU A 9 4.42 -10.79 -3.58
N ASP A 10 4.07 -12.07 -3.64
CA ASP A 10 4.06 -12.86 -4.85
C ASP A 10 2.73 -12.63 -5.59
N LEU A 11 2.84 -12.04 -6.78
CA LEU A 11 1.71 -11.74 -7.66
C LEU A 11 1.10 -13.02 -8.23
N THR A 12 1.87 -14.09 -8.38
CA THR A 12 1.31 -15.36 -8.88
C THR A 12 0.33 -15.95 -7.86
N SER A 13 0.70 -15.94 -6.59
CA SER A 13 -0.16 -16.34 -5.48
C SER A 13 -1.40 -15.42 -5.30
N LEU A 14 -1.29 -14.14 -5.66
CA LEU A 14 -2.40 -13.18 -5.62
C LEU A 14 -3.44 -13.46 -6.71
N LEU A 15 -2.96 -13.84 -7.89
CA LEU A 15 -3.79 -14.05 -9.08
C LEU A 15 -4.40 -15.47 -9.13
N ASP A 16 -3.90 -16.41 -8.34
CA ASP A 16 -4.48 -17.74 -8.17
C ASP A 16 -5.53 -17.75 -7.04
N PRO A 17 -6.82 -17.99 -7.34
CA PRO A 17 -7.90 -18.01 -6.35
C PRO A 17 -7.72 -19.02 -5.23
N SER A 18 -6.97 -20.10 -5.45
CA SER A 18 -6.77 -21.17 -4.47
C SER A 18 -5.76 -20.81 -3.38
N THR A 19 -4.78 -19.96 -3.71
CA THR A 19 -3.70 -19.53 -2.80
C THR A 19 -3.94 -18.15 -2.20
N ALA A 20 -4.77 -17.32 -2.84
CA ALA A 20 -5.00 -15.94 -2.45
C ALA A 20 -5.37 -15.75 -0.95
N PRO A 21 -6.27 -16.56 -0.34
CA PRO A 21 -6.59 -16.41 1.09
C PRO A 21 -5.40 -16.68 2.03
N MET A 22 -4.44 -17.52 1.63
CA MET A 22 -3.24 -17.79 2.42
C MET A 22 -2.25 -16.63 2.31
N LEU A 23 -2.17 -15.98 1.14
CA LEU A 23 -1.31 -14.82 0.89
C LEU A 23 -1.56 -13.71 1.92
N ILE A 24 -2.82 -13.34 2.16
CA ILE A 24 -3.18 -12.26 3.11
C ILE A 24 -2.66 -12.54 4.51
N LYS A 25 -2.71 -13.81 4.94
CA LYS A 25 -2.23 -14.22 6.27
C LYS A 25 -0.72 -14.25 6.38
N SER A 26 -0.01 -14.63 5.31
CA SER A 26 1.45 -14.69 5.29
C SER A 26 2.12 -13.35 4.94
N LEU A 27 1.35 -12.36 4.49
CA LEU A 27 1.88 -11.09 4.03
C LEU A 27 2.54 -10.30 5.16
N VAL A 28 3.85 -10.10 5.05
CA VAL A 28 4.62 -9.25 5.96
C VAL A 28 4.50 -7.80 5.49
N LEU A 29 3.87 -6.98 6.33
CA LEU A 29 3.66 -5.56 6.10
C LEU A 29 4.21 -4.76 7.29
N GLN A 30 4.92 -3.68 7.00
CA GLN A 30 5.44 -2.73 7.98
C GLN A 30 4.88 -1.34 7.68
N GLY A 31 4.38 -0.66 8.71
CA GLY A 31 3.76 0.67 8.66
C GLY A 31 3.34 1.15 10.05
N ASP A 32 2.83 2.38 10.13
CA ASP A 32 2.34 2.97 11.38
C ASP A 32 1.02 2.30 11.81
N GLU A 33 0.15 1.99 10.84
CA GLU A 33 -1.04 1.17 11.05
C GLU A 33 -1.12 0.04 10.01
N VAL A 34 -1.44 -1.17 10.49
CA VAL A 34 -1.70 -2.35 9.65
C VAL A 34 -3.04 -2.96 10.03
N ALA A 35 -3.87 -3.23 9.04
CA ALA A 35 -5.12 -3.97 9.21
C ALA A 35 -5.17 -5.14 8.23
N ARG A 36 -5.81 -6.24 8.64
CA ARG A 36 -6.07 -7.41 7.81
C ARG A 36 -7.49 -7.89 8.04
N ASP A 37 -8.11 -8.40 7.00
CA ASP A 37 -9.32 -9.21 7.09
C ASP A 37 -9.11 -10.55 6.35
N ALA A 38 -10.18 -11.18 5.87
CA ALA A 38 -10.10 -12.50 5.26
C ALA A 38 -9.47 -12.48 3.86
N ASP A 39 -9.70 -11.40 3.11
CA ASP A 39 -9.43 -11.27 1.68
C ASP A 39 -8.62 -10.01 1.33
N SER A 40 -8.30 -9.18 2.32
CA SER A 40 -7.56 -7.94 2.12
C SER A 40 -6.63 -7.62 3.29
N ALA A 41 -5.55 -6.94 2.97
CA ALA A 41 -4.62 -6.36 3.93
C ALA A 41 -4.36 -4.91 3.55
N CYS A 42 -4.18 -4.06 4.55
CA CYS A 42 -3.87 -2.65 4.37
C CYS A 42 -2.73 -2.27 5.31
N VAL A 43 -1.82 -1.44 4.81
CA VAL A 43 -0.79 -0.78 5.60
C VAL A 43 -0.74 0.70 5.26
N VAL A 44 -0.52 1.53 6.28
CA VAL A 44 -0.57 2.99 6.19
C VAL A 44 0.54 3.58 7.05
N ILE A 45 1.18 4.65 6.56
CA ILE A 45 2.01 5.56 7.35
C ILE A 45 1.48 6.99 7.25
N GLY A 46 1.85 7.84 8.21
CA GLY A 46 1.51 9.26 8.23
C GLY A 46 0.32 9.60 9.13
N SER A 47 -0.46 10.60 8.76
CA SER A 47 -1.60 11.09 9.54
C SER A 47 -2.85 11.31 8.69
N PRO A 48 -3.37 10.26 8.01
CA PRO A 48 -4.57 10.39 7.20
C PRO A 48 -5.85 10.52 8.03
N SER A 49 -6.86 11.13 7.43
CA SER A 49 -8.23 11.12 7.91
C SER A 49 -9.22 11.09 6.75
N PHE A 50 -10.43 10.57 6.98
CA PHE A 50 -11.51 10.68 6.00
C PHE A 50 -12.11 12.09 6.00
N ARG A 51 -12.52 12.56 4.81
CA ARG A 51 -13.26 13.82 4.65
C ARG A 51 -14.65 13.77 5.27
N ASP A 52 -15.31 12.62 5.25
CA ASP A 52 -16.66 12.43 5.78
C ASP A 52 -16.64 11.79 7.18
N GLU A 53 -17.25 12.45 8.17
CA GLU A 53 -17.35 11.97 9.56
C GLU A 53 -18.22 10.70 9.71
N SER A 54 -19.09 10.38 8.73
CA SER A 54 -19.95 9.19 8.78
C SER A 54 -19.17 7.87 8.72
N VAL A 55 -17.93 7.89 8.20
CA VAL A 55 -17.00 6.76 8.24
C VAL A 55 -16.16 6.79 9.54
N ALA A 56 -15.93 7.97 10.12
CA ALA A 56 -15.17 8.18 11.34
C ALA A 56 -15.90 7.68 12.61
N GLY A 57 -17.24 7.65 12.59
CA GLY A 57 -18.06 7.18 13.73
C GLY A 57 -17.84 5.71 14.12
N ALA A 58 -17.41 4.86 13.19
CA ALA A 58 -17.06 3.46 13.44
C ALA A 58 -15.57 3.24 13.77
N SER A 59 -14.77 4.32 13.79
CA SER A 59 -13.31 4.27 13.66
C SER A 59 -12.53 4.59 14.94
N ARG A 60 -13.16 5.08 16.01
CA ARG A 60 -12.42 5.50 17.22
C ARG A 60 -11.73 4.34 17.97
N SER A 61 -12.17 3.09 17.79
CA SER A 61 -11.54 1.93 18.46
C SER A 61 -10.76 0.99 17.55
N ALA A 62 -10.87 1.12 16.22
CA ALA A 62 -10.37 0.10 15.27
C ALA A 62 -9.21 0.59 14.38
N GLY A 63 -8.79 1.85 14.50
CA GLY A 63 -7.73 2.45 13.67
C GLY A 63 -8.20 2.86 12.27
N PHE A 64 -7.44 3.75 11.63
CA PHE A 64 -7.69 4.22 10.27
C PHE A 64 -7.57 3.09 9.24
N ALA A 65 -6.56 2.21 9.36
CA ALA A 65 -6.35 1.11 8.41
C ALA A 65 -7.56 0.16 8.30
N THR A 66 -8.22 -0.14 9.43
CA THR A 66 -9.44 -0.96 9.44
C THR A 66 -10.62 -0.24 8.78
N ALA A 67 -10.78 1.06 9.05
CA ALA A 67 -11.81 1.87 8.41
C ALA A 67 -11.57 1.99 6.89
N LEU A 68 -10.30 2.07 6.48
CA LEU A 68 -9.89 2.08 5.09
C LEU A 68 -10.23 0.78 4.37
N LEU A 69 -9.97 -0.40 4.94
CA LEU A 69 -10.41 -1.67 4.35
C LEU A 69 -11.94 -1.74 4.17
N LYS A 70 -12.71 -1.23 5.13
CA LYS A 70 -14.18 -1.14 5.01
C LYS A 70 -14.62 -0.20 3.89
N ALA A 71 -13.95 0.94 3.72
CA ALA A 71 -14.26 1.89 2.67
C ALA A 71 -13.83 1.37 1.28
N TRP A 72 -12.66 0.74 1.20
CA TRP A 72 -12.14 0.09 0.01
C TRP A 72 -13.11 -0.95 -0.57
N ARG A 73 -13.70 -1.82 0.27
CA ARG A 73 -14.72 -2.77 -0.19
C ARG A 73 -15.89 -2.10 -0.93
N LYS A 74 -16.31 -0.92 -0.48
CA LYS A 74 -17.45 -0.19 -1.06
C LYS A 74 -17.10 0.54 -2.36
N SER A 75 -15.96 1.22 -2.40
CA SER A 75 -15.64 2.17 -3.48
C SER A 75 -14.36 1.87 -4.26
N GLY A 76 -13.55 0.89 -3.84
CA GLY A 76 -12.25 0.61 -4.46
C GLY A 76 -11.34 1.83 -4.46
N ALA A 77 -10.63 2.05 -5.57
CA ALA A 77 -9.67 3.13 -5.76
C ALA A 77 -10.24 4.55 -5.50
N GLU A 78 -11.54 4.75 -5.70
CA GLU A 78 -12.23 6.02 -5.40
C GLU A 78 -12.15 6.41 -3.91
N VAL A 79 -11.77 5.46 -3.03
CA VAL A 79 -11.53 5.77 -1.62
C VAL A 79 -10.43 6.81 -1.44
N ALA A 80 -9.41 6.83 -2.31
CA ALA A 80 -8.28 7.75 -2.20
C ALA A 80 -8.72 9.23 -2.31
N ALA A 81 -9.73 9.52 -3.12
CA ALA A 81 -10.29 10.87 -3.25
C ALA A 81 -10.93 11.40 -1.95
N ARG A 82 -11.26 10.49 -1.02
CA ARG A 82 -11.92 10.78 0.27
C ARG A 82 -10.94 10.88 1.44
N ILE A 83 -9.66 10.64 1.21
CA ILE A 83 -8.60 10.76 2.23
C ILE A 83 -7.99 12.16 2.17
N ARG A 84 -7.61 12.69 3.32
CA ARG A 84 -6.85 13.93 3.49
C ARG A 84 -5.76 13.75 4.54
N GLY A 85 -4.81 14.67 4.60
CA GLY A 85 -3.61 14.56 5.44
C GLY A 85 -2.44 13.97 4.67
N SER A 86 -1.30 13.85 5.34
CA SER A 86 -0.12 13.15 4.80
C SER A 86 -0.30 11.66 4.92
N TYR A 87 -0.03 10.91 3.85
CA TYR A 87 -0.09 9.46 3.90
C TYR A 87 0.62 8.79 2.73
N ALA A 88 1.10 7.58 3.02
CA ALA A 88 1.39 6.56 2.03
C ALA A 88 0.71 5.27 2.47
N LEU A 89 0.06 4.58 1.54
CA LEU A 89 -0.70 3.37 1.84
C LEU A 89 -0.55 2.31 0.75
N ALA A 90 -0.71 1.06 1.18
CA ALA A 90 -0.84 -0.09 0.30
C ALA A 90 -2.03 -0.94 0.75
N ILE A 91 -2.86 -1.35 -0.21
CA ILE A 91 -3.95 -2.31 -0.02
C ILE A 91 -3.71 -3.50 -0.94
N VAL A 92 -3.68 -4.70 -0.39
CA VAL A 92 -3.71 -5.97 -1.13
C VAL A 92 -5.12 -6.52 -1.02
N ASP A 93 -5.78 -6.79 -2.13
CA ASP A 93 -7.14 -7.32 -2.19
C ASP A 93 -7.17 -8.54 -3.11
N THR A 94 -7.43 -9.71 -2.55
CA THR A 94 -7.49 -10.97 -3.28
C THR A 94 -8.82 -11.18 -4.00
N THR A 95 -9.90 -10.56 -3.51
CA THR A 95 -11.22 -10.62 -4.16
C THR A 95 -11.20 -9.83 -5.46
N ARG A 96 -10.52 -8.68 -5.49
CA ARG A 96 -10.27 -7.88 -6.70
C ARG A 96 -9.00 -8.29 -7.46
N ALA A 97 -8.22 -9.22 -6.92
CA ALA A 97 -6.94 -9.67 -7.45
C ALA A 97 -5.99 -8.51 -7.80
N CYS A 98 -5.85 -7.53 -6.88
CA CYS A 98 -5.09 -6.32 -7.14
C CYS A 98 -4.29 -5.85 -5.91
N VAL A 99 -3.25 -5.06 -6.19
CA VAL A 99 -2.59 -4.23 -5.18
C VAL A 99 -2.77 -2.77 -5.54
N PHE A 100 -3.22 -1.99 -4.58
CA PHE A 100 -3.43 -0.55 -4.71
C PHE A 100 -2.42 0.19 -3.84
N LEU A 101 -1.58 0.99 -4.49
CA LEU A 101 -0.58 1.84 -3.86
C LEU A 101 -1.00 3.30 -4.06
N ALA A 102 -1.01 4.09 -3.00
CA ALA A 102 -1.36 5.50 -3.09
C ALA A 102 -0.57 6.35 -2.10
N VAL A 103 -0.28 7.58 -2.51
CA VAL A 103 0.28 8.65 -1.67
C VAL A 103 -0.68 9.83 -1.63
N ASP A 104 -0.48 10.72 -0.66
CA ASP A 104 -1.16 12.00 -0.63
C ASP A 104 -0.76 12.91 -1.80
N ARG A 105 -1.50 14.01 -2.00
CA ARG A 105 -1.35 14.91 -3.16
C ARG A 105 0.03 15.55 -3.28
N PHE A 106 0.78 15.64 -2.20
CA PHE A 106 2.10 16.24 -2.16
C PHE A 106 3.20 15.22 -1.90
N ALA A 107 2.85 13.92 -1.80
CA ALA A 107 3.75 12.84 -1.42
C ALA A 107 4.59 13.21 -0.18
N ILE A 108 3.93 13.78 0.86
CA ILE A 108 4.59 14.11 2.13
C ILE A 108 5.17 12.84 2.74
N GLU A 109 4.37 11.77 2.73
CA GLU A 109 4.89 10.42 2.91
C GLU A 109 5.15 9.80 1.53
N THR A 110 6.33 9.22 1.35
CA THR A 110 6.78 8.67 0.07
C THR A 110 6.43 7.19 -0.06
N LEU A 111 6.34 6.71 -1.30
CA LEU A 111 6.16 5.31 -1.62
C LEU A 111 6.87 4.99 -2.94
N CYS A 112 7.76 4.02 -2.88
CA CYS A 112 8.49 3.47 -4.02
C CYS A 112 8.10 2.00 -4.17
N TYR A 113 8.03 1.51 -5.41
CA TYR A 113 7.76 0.10 -5.67
C TYR A 113 8.61 -0.42 -6.82
N ARG A 114 8.79 -1.73 -6.84
CA ARG A 114 9.41 -2.49 -7.92
C ARG A 114 8.53 -3.71 -8.21
N THR A 115 8.39 -4.05 -9.48
CA THR A 115 7.86 -5.34 -9.90
C THR A 115 8.69 -5.95 -11.02
N ASP A 116 8.78 -7.27 -11.02
CA ASP A 116 9.36 -8.08 -12.10
C ASP A 116 8.31 -8.98 -12.78
N GLY A 117 7.03 -8.65 -12.61
CA GLY A 117 5.89 -9.41 -13.13
C GLY A 117 5.52 -10.65 -12.30
N LYS A 118 6.40 -11.10 -11.38
CA LYS A 118 6.10 -12.19 -10.44
C LYS A 118 6.00 -11.70 -9.01
N THR A 119 6.84 -10.74 -8.64
CA THR A 119 6.88 -10.14 -7.31
C THR A 119 6.54 -8.66 -7.40
N LEU A 120 5.85 -8.14 -6.40
CA LEU A 120 5.73 -6.72 -6.14
C LEU A 120 6.33 -6.44 -4.75
N ALA A 121 7.32 -5.55 -4.70
CA ALA A 121 7.90 -5.05 -3.46
C ALA A 121 7.71 -3.54 -3.39
N PHE A 122 7.46 -3.00 -2.20
CA PHE A 122 7.33 -1.57 -1.98
C PHE A 122 7.94 -1.14 -0.65
N SER A 123 8.35 0.14 -0.57
CA SER A 123 8.84 0.78 0.65
C SER A 123 8.64 2.29 0.59
N ASP A 124 8.66 2.99 1.73
CA ASP A 124 8.70 4.47 1.76
C ASP A 124 10.02 5.04 1.22
N ARG A 125 11.06 4.21 1.07
CA ARG A 125 12.34 4.65 0.49
C ARG A 125 12.77 3.76 -0.68
N ALA A 126 13.24 4.39 -1.76
CA ALA A 126 13.74 3.67 -2.93
C ALA A 126 14.89 2.71 -2.59
N ASP A 127 15.81 3.10 -1.70
CA ASP A 127 16.94 2.28 -1.27
C ASP A 127 16.56 1.12 -0.33
N CYS A 128 15.31 1.05 0.11
CA CYS A 128 14.78 -0.03 0.95
C CYS A 128 13.86 -0.99 0.18
N VAL A 129 13.54 -0.72 -1.10
CA VAL A 129 12.73 -1.64 -1.91
C VAL A 129 13.50 -2.94 -2.16
N GLN A 130 12.91 -4.07 -1.78
CA GLN A 130 13.54 -5.38 -1.94
C GLN A 130 13.71 -5.76 -3.43
N GLY A 131 14.84 -6.41 -3.73
CA GLY A 131 15.20 -6.80 -5.09
C GLY A 131 15.56 -5.62 -6.00
N ARG A 132 15.73 -4.41 -5.45
CA ARG A 132 16.31 -3.30 -6.21
C ARG A 132 17.71 -3.66 -6.71
N GLY A 133 18.07 -3.17 -7.89
CA GLY A 133 19.46 -3.11 -8.31
C GLY A 133 20.21 -2.01 -7.57
N ASP A 134 21.54 -2.07 -7.61
CA ASP A 134 22.41 -0.97 -7.20
C ASP A 134 22.76 -0.05 -8.38
N GLU A 135 22.43 -0.46 -9.61
CA GLU A 135 22.66 0.32 -10.82
C GLU A 135 21.46 1.23 -11.11
N LEU A 136 21.74 2.50 -11.40
CA LEU A 136 20.77 3.46 -11.92
C LEU A 136 20.79 3.40 -13.45
N ASP A 137 19.63 3.56 -14.07
CA ASP A 137 19.52 3.69 -15.53
C ASP A 137 20.18 5.00 -15.98
N PRO A 138 21.27 4.95 -16.77
CA PRO A 138 21.93 6.15 -17.27
C PRO A 138 21.00 7.06 -18.08
N GLN A 139 20.03 6.49 -18.79
CA GLN A 139 19.03 7.27 -19.54
C GLN A 139 18.10 8.02 -18.58
N ALA A 140 17.67 7.39 -17.49
CA ALA A 140 16.84 8.06 -16.48
C ALA A 140 17.57 9.23 -15.80
N ILE A 141 18.89 9.13 -15.62
CA ILE A 141 19.71 10.25 -15.12
C ILE A 141 19.72 11.39 -16.13
N PHE A 142 19.88 11.09 -17.42
CA PHE A 142 19.83 12.09 -18.47
C PHE A 142 18.47 12.79 -18.51
N ASP A 143 17.38 12.03 -18.53
CA ASP A 143 16.00 12.52 -18.57
C ASP A 143 15.60 13.33 -17.33
N TYR A 144 16.25 13.12 -16.18
CA TYR A 144 16.03 13.92 -14.98
C TYR A 144 16.74 15.28 -15.03
N LEU A 145 17.92 15.32 -15.66
CA LEU A 145 18.77 16.51 -15.68
C LEU A 145 18.48 17.46 -16.85
N TYR A 146 17.91 16.96 -17.95
CA TYR A 146 17.66 17.69 -19.20
C TYR A 146 16.22 17.54 -19.66
#